data_AF-A0A6V7M0X4-F1
#
_entry.id   AF-A0A6V7M0X4-F1
#
_cell.length_a   1.000
_cell.length_b   1.000
_cell.length_c   1.000
_cell.angle_alpha   90.00
_cell.angle_beta   90.00
_cell.angle_gamma   90.00
#
_symmetry.space_group_name_H-M   'P 1'
#
loop_
_entity.id
_entity.type
_entity.pdbx_description
1 polymer ?
#
loop_
_entity_poly.entity_id
_entity_poly.type
_entity_poly.pdbx_seq_one_letter_code
_entity_poly.pdbx_strand_id
1 'polypeptide(L)'
;MLTIGHQHYKTKLDNALSRNKKNITNNPTIIGGDLNAKHIPWGSTKNNPLGVNSLNPIQFFRLIRLNDGSTTHIDKAKNDLEV
;
A
#
# COMPACT_ATOMS: atom_id res chain seq x y z
N MET A 1 -22.92 -2.56 -0.64
CA MET A 1 -22.32 -1.22 -0.90
C MET A 1 -21.41 -0.87 0.28
N LEU A 2 -20.08 -1.05 0.13
CA LEU A 2 -19.09 -0.93 1.21
C LEU A 2 -18.18 0.29 0.94
N THR A 3 -18.81 1.48 0.97
CA THR A 3 -18.19 2.74 0.52
C THR A 3 -17.41 3.45 1.64
N ILE A 4 -17.74 3.15 2.90
CA ILE A 4 -17.22 3.88 4.08
C ILE A 4 -15.73 3.56 4.34
N GLY A 5 -15.29 2.31 4.08
CA GLY A 5 -13.89 1.93 4.24
C GLY A 5 -12.96 2.61 3.23
N HIS A 6 -13.36 2.66 1.95
CA HIS A 6 -12.52 3.20 0.87
C HIS A 6 -12.18 4.68 1.04
N GLN A 7 -13.14 5.49 1.47
CA GLN A 7 -12.94 6.93 1.60
C GLN A 7 -12.00 7.27 2.77
N HIS A 8 -12.01 6.43 3.81
CA HIS A 8 -11.25 6.62 5.04
C HIS A 8 -9.74 6.29 4.89
N TYR A 9 -9.39 5.34 4.01
CA TYR A 9 -7.98 5.01 3.72
C TYR A 9 -7.35 5.97 2.71
N LYS A 10 -8.09 6.38 1.68
CA LYS A 10 -7.65 7.40 0.71
C LYS A 10 -7.22 8.68 1.44
N THR A 11 -8.04 9.14 2.37
CA THR A 11 -7.76 10.35 3.16
C THR A 11 -6.54 10.22 4.07
N LYS A 12 -6.25 9.07 4.68
CA LYS A 12 -5.10 8.95 5.61
C LYS A 12 -3.74 8.96 4.90
N LEU A 13 -3.60 8.24 3.79
CA LEU A 13 -2.35 8.21 3.02
C LEU A 13 -2.12 9.57 2.32
N ASP A 14 -3.17 10.13 1.71
CA ASP A 14 -3.11 11.45 1.08
C ASP A 14 -2.74 12.53 2.11
N ASN A 15 -3.32 12.49 3.32
CA ASN A 15 -3.00 13.44 4.38
C ASN A 15 -1.58 13.24 4.95
N ALA A 16 -1.08 12.01 5.02
CA ALA A 16 0.28 11.74 5.50
C ALA A 16 1.33 12.21 4.49
N LEU A 17 1.12 11.95 3.19
CA LEU A 17 2.01 12.38 2.13
C LEU A 17 1.92 13.89 1.88
N SER A 18 0.72 14.49 1.94
CA SER A 18 0.53 15.93 1.76
C SER A 18 1.15 16.74 2.89
N ARG A 19 1.01 16.30 4.16
CA ARG A 19 1.65 16.96 5.31
C ARG A 19 3.18 16.91 5.24
N ASN A 20 3.73 15.87 4.62
CA ASN A 20 5.18 15.68 4.49
C ASN A 20 5.73 16.06 3.11
N LYS A 21 4.90 16.62 2.21
CA LYS A 21 5.27 16.87 0.81
C LYS A 21 6.57 17.66 0.67
N LYS A 22 6.74 18.74 1.44
CA LYS A 22 7.96 19.57 1.41
C LYS A 22 9.23 18.81 1.83
N ASN A 23 9.10 17.87 2.77
CA ASN A 23 10.24 17.06 3.23
C ASN A 23 10.57 15.94 2.24
N ILE A 24 9.55 15.36 1.60
CA ILE A 24 9.69 14.28 0.61
C ILE A 24 10.30 14.81 -0.70
N THR A 25 9.98 16.04 -1.11
CA THR A 25 10.42 16.56 -2.42
C THR A 25 11.86 17.09 -2.44
N ASN A 26 12.42 17.46 -1.29
CA ASN A 26 13.69 18.17 -1.22
C ASN A 26 14.85 17.31 -0.70
N ASN A 27 14.57 16.10 -0.24
CA ASN A 27 15.57 15.15 0.26
C ASN A 27 15.29 13.74 -0.27
N PRO A 28 16.33 12.93 -0.57
CA PRO A 28 16.16 11.51 -0.83
C PRO A 28 15.39 10.86 0.33
N THR A 29 14.19 10.35 0.05
CA THR A 29 13.28 9.82 1.08
C THR A 29 12.87 8.40 0.71
N ILE A 30 13.02 7.47 1.66
CA ILE A 30 12.53 6.09 1.55
C ILE A 30 11.28 5.98 2.41
N ILE A 31 10.22 5.40 1.84
CA ILE A 31 8.95 5.16 2.53
C ILE A 31 8.70 3.65 2.51
N GLY A 32 8.51 3.06 3.70
CA GLY A 32 8.18 1.65 3.88
C GLY A 32 7.02 1.49 4.86
N GLY A 33 6.20 0.47 4.63
CA GLY A 33 5.07 0.15 5.51
C GLY A 33 4.15 -0.91 4.92
N ASP A 34 3.18 -1.35 5.72
CA ASP A 34 2.11 -2.25 5.29
C ASP A 34 0.89 -1.45 4.82
N LEU A 35 0.55 -1.59 3.54
CA LEU A 35 -0.62 -0.95 2.93
C LEU A 35 -1.89 -1.81 3.05
N ASN A 36 -1.76 -3.09 3.41
CA ASN A 36 -2.80 -4.11 3.31
C ASN A 36 -3.57 -4.05 1.96
N ALA A 37 -2.81 -3.78 0.89
CA ALA A 37 -3.32 -3.48 -0.45
C ALA A 37 -2.64 -4.40 -1.47
N LYS A 38 -3.43 -4.93 -2.42
CA LYS A 38 -2.94 -5.89 -3.42
C LYS A 38 -2.84 -5.22 -4.78
N HIS A 39 -1.64 -5.21 -5.36
CA HIS A 39 -1.40 -4.67 -6.69
C HIS A 39 -0.22 -5.37 -7.38
N ILE A 40 -0.42 -5.75 -8.64
CA ILE A 40 0.55 -6.53 -9.44
C ILE A 40 1.92 -5.84 -9.51
N PRO A 41 2.00 -4.53 -9.80
CA PRO A 41 3.24 -3.77 -9.72
C PRO A 41 4.11 -3.98 -8.48
N TRP A 42 3.60 -4.24 -7.27
CA TRP A 42 4.46 -4.50 -6.10
C TRP A 42 4.49 -5.97 -5.68
N GLY A 43 4.21 -6.89 -6.60
CA GLY A 43 4.37 -8.33 -6.40
C GLY A 43 3.12 -9.08 -5.95
N SER A 44 1.94 -8.45 -5.93
CA SER A 44 0.71 -9.18 -5.61
C SER A 44 0.23 -10.04 -6.79
N THR A 45 -0.36 -11.20 -6.51
CA THR A 45 -0.94 -12.10 -7.53
C THR A 45 -2.17 -11.54 -8.23
N LYS A 46 -2.87 -10.59 -7.60
CA LYS A 46 -4.04 -9.91 -8.17
C LYS A 46 -4.17 -8.50 -7.61
N ASN A 47 -4.93 -7.66 -8.31
CA ASN A 47 -5.27 -6.34 -7.82
C ASN A 47 -6.49 -6.41 -6.89
N ASN A 48 -6.54 -5.53 -5.89
CA ASN A 48 -7.77 -5.20 -5.17
C ASN A 48 -8.05 -3.69 -5.28
N PRO A 49 -9.30 -3.24 -4.98
CA PRO A 49 -9.64 -1.83 -5.06
C PRO A 49 -8.74 -0.89 -4.24
N LEU A 50 -8.25 -1.35 -3.08
CA LEU A 50 -7.29 -0.59 -2.27
C LEU A 50 -5.97 -0.37 -3.01
N GLY A 51 -5.40 -1.43 -3.60
CA GLY A 51 -4.14 -1.33 -4.35
C GLY A 51 -4.24 -0.44 -5.57
N VAL A 52 -5.37 -0.50 -6.30
CA VAL A 52 -5.62 0.39 -7.44
C VAL A 52 -5.67 1.86 -6.99
N ASN A 53 -6.35 2.16 -5.88
CA ASN A 53 -6.44 3.53 -5.36
C ASN A 53 -5.10 4.05 -4.81
N SER A 54 -4.28 3.18 -4.24
CA SER A 54 -2.94 3.50 -3.72
C SER A 54 -1.91 3.80 -4.82
N LEU A 55 -2.22 3.59 -6.10
CA LEU A 55 -1.38 4.05 -7.21
C LEU A 55 -1.38 5.57 -7.36
N ASN A 56 -2.51 6.23 -7.08
CA ASN A 56 -2.65 7.67 -7.34
C ASN A 56 -1.60 8.49 -6.59
N PRO A 57 -1.32 8.25 -5.29
CA PRO A 57 -0.26 8.95 -4.59
C PRO A 57 1.13 8.58 -5.12
N ILE A 58 1.40 7.31 -5.41
CA ILE A 58 2.71 6.86 -5.93
C ILE A 58 3.07 7.59 -7.23
N GLN A 59 2.11 7.68 -8.15
CA GLN A 59 2.29 8.42 -9.41
C GLN A 59 2.39 9.93 -9.15
N PHE A 60 1.54 10.49 -8.31
CA PHE A 60 1.53 11.91 -7.99
C PHE A 60 2.84 12.40 -7.37
N PHE A 61 3.43 11.60 -6.47
CA PHE A 61 4.71 11.91 -5.82
C PHE A 61 5.93 11.36 -6.60
N ARG A 62 5.73 10.75 -7.78
CA ARG A 62 6.78 10.14 -8.61
C ARG A 62 7.69 9.18 -7.83
N LEU A 63 7.09 8.39 -6.93
CA LEU A 63 7.84 7.47 -6.09
C LEU A 63 8.36 6.30 -6.94
N ILE A 64 9.59 5.87 -6.63
CA ILE A 64 10.21 4.70 -7.26
C ILE A 64 9.88 3.48 -6.40
N ARG A 65 9.33 2.44 -7.04
CA ARG A 65 9.05 1.15 -6.39
C ARG A 65 10.35 0.38 -6.16
N LEU A 66 10.51 -0.16 -4.95
CA LEU A 66 11.66 -0.99 -4.56
C LEU A 66 11.33 -2.48 -4.29
N ASN A 67 10.06 -2.89 -4.39
CA ASN A 67 9.66 -4.29 -4.21
C ASN A 67 10.27 -5.19 -5.30
N ASP A 68 10.78 -6.36 -4.88
CA ASP A 68 11.36 -7.40 -5.73
C ASP A 68 10.33 -8.47 -6.19
N GLY A 69 9.12 -8.45 -5.61
CA GLY A 69 8.05 -9.39 -5.91
C GLY A 69 7.96 -10.58 -4.95
N SER A 70 8.83 -10.64 -3.94
CA SER A 70 8.76 -11.66 -2.88
C SER A 70 7.47 -11.54 -2.05
N THR A 71 6.97 -12.67 -1.55
CA THR A 71 5.79 -12.69 -0.68
C THR A 71 6.16 -12.12 0.69
N THR A 72 5.47 -11.07 1.13
CA THR A 72 5.74 -10.37 2.40
C THR A 72 4.85 -10.81 3.56
N HIS A 73 3.74 -11.49 3.28
CA HIS A 73 2.81 -12.02 4.29
C HIS A 73 2.26 -13.37 3.86
N ILE A 74 2.30 -14.33 4.79
CA ILE A 74 1.67 -15.64 4.64
C ILE A 74 0.79 -15.81 5.87
N ASP A 75 -0.52 -15.98 5.68
CA ASP A 75 -1.38 -16.43 6.77
C ASP A 75 -0.90 -17.82 7.19
N LYS A 76 -0.47 -17.97 8.45
CA LYS A 76 -0.33 -19.32 9.02
C LYS A 76 -1.73 -19.94 8.95
N ALA A 77 -1.91 -20.96 8.12
CA ALA A 77 -3.08 -21.81 8.25
C ALA A 77 -3.18 -22.23 9.72
N LYS A 78 -4.37 -22.08 10.32
CA LYS A 78 -4.66 -22.65 11.63
C LYS A 78 -4.44 -24.16 11.54
N ASN A 79 -3.26 -24.64 11.90
CA ASN A 79 -2.99 -26.06 12.13
C ASN A 79 -3.43 -26.47 13.54
N ASP A 80 -4.61 -26.04 13.98
CA ASP A 80 -5.11 -26.28 15.34
C ASP A 80 -6.47 -27.01 15.38
N LEU A 81 -6.84 -27.78 14.34
CA LEU A 81 -7.91 -28.79 14.35
C LEU A 81 -7.53 -29.81 13.25
N GLU A 82 -7.23 -31.09 13.45
CA GLU A 82 -7.70 -32.08 14.43
C GLU A 82 -6.53 -33.04 14.79
N VAL A 83 -6.35 -33.30 16.10
CA VAL A 83 -5.72 -34.52 16.63
C VAL A 83 -6.85 -35.51 16.93
#